data_AF-A0A975PIM1-F1
#
_entry.id   AF-A0A975PIM1-F1
#
_cell.length_a   1.000
_cell.length_b   1.000
_cell.length_c   1.000
_cell.angle_alpha   90.00
_cell.angle_beta   90.00
_cell.angle_gamma   90.00
#
_symmetry.space_group_name_H-M   'P 1'
#
loop_
_entity.id
_entity.type
_entity.pdbx_description
1 polymer ?
#
loop_
_entity_poly.entity_id
_entity_poly.type
_entity_poly.pdbx_seq_one_letter_code
_entity_poly.pdbx_strand_id
1 'polypeptide(L)' 'MAIIVNLDVTIAKRKISSTELSKKLDITMANLSILKTNKAKAIRFSTLEALCKILDC' A
#
# COMPACT_ATOMS: atom_id res chain seq x y z
N MET A 1 -14.62 6.80 -14.45
CA MET A 1 -14.12 5.46 -14.15
C MET A 1 -13.11 5.59 -13.01
N ALA A 2 -13.29 4.89 -11.90
CA ALA A 2 -12.41 4.99 -10.72
C ALA A 2 -11.47 3.77 -10.65
N ILE A 3 -10.23 3.99 -10.23
CA ILE A 3 -9.29 2.90 -9.91
C ILE A 3 -9.57 2.48 -8.47
N ILE A 4 -9.87 1.19 -8.25
CA ILE A 4 -10.11 0.61 -6.92
C ILE A 4 -8.84 -0.09 -6.47
N VAL A 5 -8.35 0.23 -5.26
CA VAL A 5 -7.12 -0.36 -4.70
C VAL A 5 -7.49 -1.32 -3.55
N ASN A 6 -7.25 -2.61 -3.74
CA ASN A 6 -7.55 -3.66 -2.75
C ASN A 6 -6.32 -3.99 -1.89
N LEU A 7 -5.68 -2.96 -1.34
CA LEU A 7 -4.40 -3.12 -0.63
C LEU A 7 -4.55 -3.95 0.65
N ASP A 8 -5.66 -3.81 1.37
CA ASP A 8 -5.98 -4.60 2.57
C ASP A 8 -6.03 -6.11 2.31
N VAL A 9 -6.68 -6.51 1.21
CA VAL A 9 -6.77 -7.91 0.78
C VAL A 9 -5.40 -8.46 0.42
N THR A 10 -4.60 -7.70 -0.36
CA THR A 10 -3.26 -8.14 -0.77
C THR A 10 -2.33 -8.30 0.43
N ILE A 11 -2.35 -7.35 1.38
CA ILE A 11 -1.58 -7.44 2.62
C ILE A 11 -1.94 -8.71 3.41
N ALA A 12 -3.24 -9.00 3.56
CA ALA A 12 -3.71 -10.19 4.26
C ALA A 12 -3.27 -11.50 3.56
N LYS A 13 -3.41 -11.57 2.23
CA LYS A 13 -2.97 -12.71 1.42
C LYS A 13 -1.47 -12.97 1.55
N ARG A 14 -0.66 -11.91 1.60
CA ARG A 14 0.81 -11.99 1.71
C ARG A 14 1.31 -12.13 3.15
N LYS A 15 0.41 -12.18 4.15
CA LYS A 15 0.72 -12.32 5.58
C LYS A 15 1.72 -11.28 6.11
N ILE A 16 1.78 -10.09 5.50
CA ILE A 16 2.62 -8.99 5.96
C ILE A 16 1.81 -8.05 6.86
N SER A 17 2.41 -7.50 7.91
CA SER A 17 1.71 -6.52 8.76
C SER A 17 1.76 -5.12 8.14
N SER A 18 0.75 -4.29 8.39
CA SER A 18 0.77 -2.88 7.94
C SER A 18 1.98 -2.12 8.52
N THR A 19 2.38 -2.43 9.74
CA THR A 19 3.55 -1.83 10.40
C THR A 19 4.86 -2.23 9.74
N GLU A 20 4.97 -3.46 9.24
CA GLU A 20 6.15 -3.90 8.50
C GLU A 20 6.19 -3.30 7.09
N LEU A 21 5.04 -3.25 6.41
CA LEU A 21 4.95 -2.66 5.09
C LEU A 21 5.28 -1.16 5.10
N SER A 22 4.82 -0.41 6.11
CA SER A 22 5.14 1.01 6.24
C SER A 22 6.64 1.26 6.44
N LYS A 23 7.32 0.40 7.22
CA LYS A 23 8.77 0.43 7.37
C LYS A 23 9.50 0.10 6.07
N LYS A 24 9.08 -0.93 5.34
CA LYS A 24 9.71 -1.32 4.06
C LYS A 24 9.54 -0.26 2.96
N LEU A 25 8.42 0.46 2.98
CA LEU A 25 8.13 1.54 2.04
C LEU A 25 8.67 2.91 2.48
N ASP A 26 9.22 3.00 3.68
CA ASP A 26 9.64 4.27 4.31
C ASP A 26 8.53 5.34 4.31
N ILE A 27 7.31 4.93 4.68
CA ILE A 27 6.15 5.84 4.80
C ILE A 27 5.54 5.77 6.20
N THR A 28 4.87 6.84 6.61
CA THR A 28 4.15 6.86 7.88
C THR A 28 2.95 5.92 7.86
N MET A 29 2.55 5.43 9.05
CA MET A 29 1.32 4.66 9.22
C MET A 29 0.07 5.42 8.77
N ALA A 30 0.06 6.74 8.89
CA ALA A 30 -1.03 7.59 8.41
C ALA A 30 -1.16 7.53 6.88
N ASN A 31 -0.05 7.66 6.15
CA ASN A 31 -0.04 7.57 4.69
C ASN A 31 -0.45 6.16 4.21
N LEU A 32 0.06 5.11 4.86
CA LEU A 32 -0.35 3.74 4.55
C LEU A 32 -1.85 3.50 4.80
N SER A 33 -2.40 4.07 5.87
CA SER A 33 -3.84 3.96 6.18
C SER A 33 -4.72 4.62 5.11
N ILE A 34 -4.31 5.78 4.60
CA ILE A 34 -5.00 6.48 3.50
C ILE A 34 -4.99 5.62 2.22
N LEU A 35 -3.86 4.98 1.90
CA LEU A 35 -3.75 4.05 0.77
C LEU A 35 -4.64 2.82 0.96
N LYS A 36 -4.63 2.22 2.16
CA LYS A 36 -5.42 1.04 2.50
C LYS A 36 -6.92 1.28 2.43
N THR A 37 -7.38 2.49 2.76
CA THR A 37 -8.81 2.84 2.84
C THR A 37 -9.38 3.45 1.56
N ASN A 38 -8.64 3.40 0.44
CA ASN A 38 -9.03 4.02 -0.84
C ASN A 38 -9.28 5.54 -0.75
N LYS A 39 -8.72 6.22 0.26
CA LYS A 39 -8.85 7.67 0.46
C LYS A 39 -7.70 8.46 -0.19
N ALA A 40 -6.76 7.77 -0.82
CA ALA A 40 -5.62 8.39 -1.47
C ALA A 40 -6.07 9.17 -2.71
N LYS A 41 -5.71 10.45 -2.77
CA LYS A 41 -5.99 11.32 -3.92
C LYS A 41 -4.92 11.24 -5.01
N ALA A 42 -3.70 10.90 -4.61
CA ALA A 42 -2.55 10.76 -5.49
C ALA A 42 -1.53 9.79 -4.88
N ILE A 43 -0.76 9.12 -5.73
CA ILE A 43 0.39 8.29 -5.35
C ILE A 43 1.50 8.49 -6.38
N ARG A 44 2.76 8.50 -5.94
CA ARG A 44 3.90 8.48 -6.88
C ARG A 44 4.04 7.08 -7.48
N PHE A 45 4.32 7.00 -8.77
CA PHE A 45 4.58 5.71 -9.42
C PHE A 45 5.73 4.94 -8.78
N SER A 46 6.78 5.62 -8.31
CA SER A 46 7.87 4.99 -7.57
C SER A 46 7.40 4.30 -6.28
N THR A 47 6.47 4.92 -5.54
CA THR A 47 5.87 4.31 -4.34
C THR A 47 4.98 3.12 -4.71
N LEU A 48 4.22 3.23 -5.81
CA LEU A 48 3.41 2.12 -6.31
C LEU A 48 4.28 0.93 -6.73
N GLU A 49 5.37 1.20 -7.45
CA GLU A 49 6.32 0.17 -7.89
C GLU A 49 7.01 -0.50 -6.70
N ALA A 50 7.47 0.27 -5.71
CA ALA A 50 8.04 -0.29 -4.48
C ALA A 50 7.03 -1.16 -3.73
N LEU A 51 5.77 -0.71 -3.67
CA LEU A 51 4.68 -1.47 -3.04
C LEU A 51 4.41 -2.77 -3.78
N CYS A 52 4.39 -2.75 -5.12
CA CYS A 52 4.26 -3.96 -5.94
C CYS A 52 5.45 -4.91 -5.76
N LYS A 53 6.69 -4.41 -5.67
CA LYS A 53 7.89 -5.24 -5.41
C LYS A 53 7.84 -5.91 -4.04
N ILE A 54 7.38 -5.22 -3.00
CA ILE A 54 7.28 -5.78 -1.64
C ILE A 54 6.15 -6.80 -1.54
N LEU A 55 5.05 -6.56 -2.24
CA LEU A 55 3.84 -7.41 -2.18
C LEU A 55 3.77 -8.46 -3.30
N ASP A 56 4.78 -8.52 -4.17
CA ASP A 56 4.87 -9.46 -5.29
C ASP A 56 3.60 -9.40 -6.18
N CYS A 57 3.23 -8.19 -6.61
CA CYS A 57 2.03 -7.93 -7.41
C CYS A 57 2.20 -8.29 -8.89
#